data_AF-D6A7G4-F1
#
_entry.id   AF-D6A7G4-F1
#
_cell.length_a   1.000
_cell.length_b   1.000
_cell.length_c   1.000
_cell.angle_alpha   90.00
_cell.angle_beta   90.00
_cell.angle_gamma   90.00
#
_symmetry.space_group_name_H-M   'P 1'
#
loop_
_entity.id
_entity.type
_entity.pdbx_description
1 polymer ?
#
loop_
_entity_poly.entity_id
_entity_poly.type
_entity_poly.pdbx_seq_one_letter_code
_entity_poly.pdbx_strand_id
1 'polypeptide(L)'
;MARAAPHRRPHLRRGPPHRGPARHRAGEHGLHRGDRPVPPRRPCLRFPHGVPVLAQRARAARGRTPLPQGARPRPGALRERQRPLRAAGHRVPRQRGGLRGVRRSPGTAGLAVRPRRDRREAARRPGPSGERAVTAAPATALPADYTETMLAAEAANRDHVTRCVAQTGGSPDLVAHTAALRLYLRVPHFLTEWTTDPDRRAAVSRALALDIVSMKLLDDLMDDDTGLDRVELACVCLRLHLRALHELESLARDPKAVTDILEQDAVHLCGGQIRTKRSRATNLREWRAHASTYGSTFLGRYGALAAACGGEGQPADSVREFAEAFAMTITMADDLTDYDRNGERDGNLAHLMRTGAVAGQDVVDLLEELRGRALAAVAAPPGAPGLVPVVHLYTDDVLVRLLPRHLGE
;
A
#
# COMPACT_ATOMS: atom_id res chain seq x y z
N MET A 1 7.35 51.41 -21.10
CA MET A 1 8.75 51.90 -21.10
C MET A 1 9.10 52.23 -19.67
N ALA A 2 9.88 51.38 -18.99
CA ALA A 2 11.34 51.52 -18.77
C ALA A 2 11.64 52.57 -17.68
N ARG A 3 12.49 52.41 -16.66
CA ARG A 3 13.45 51.39 -16.16
C ARG A 3 13.79 51.83 -14.71
N ALA A 4 13.78 50.94 -13.73
CA ALA A 4 14.95 50.35 -13.03
C ALA A 4 15.77 51.27 -12.07
N ALA A 5 15.57 51.02 -10.75
CA ALA A 5 16.54 50.73 -9.65
C ALA A 5 17.75 51.69 -9.37
N PRO A 6 18.57 51.55 -8.28
CA PRO A 6 18.57 50.53 -7.20
C PRO A 6 19.01 50.97 -5.76
N HIS A 7 19.03 49.98 -4.85
CA HIS A 7 19.92 49.75 -3.68
C HIS A 7 19.80 50.55 -2.36
N ARG A 8 19.60 49.82 -1.24
CA ARG A 8 20.63 49.51 -0.21
C ARG A 8 20.11 48.52 0.86
N ARG A 9 20.93 47.51 1.20
CA ARG A 9 20.81 46.59 2.35
C ARG A 9 21.70 47.09 3.51
N PRO A 10 21.37 46.85 4.78
CA PRO A 10 22.34 46.97 5.88
C PRO A 10 22.94 45.63 6.31
N HIS A 11 24.18 45.74 6.78
CA HIS A 11 25.10 44.70 7.20
C HIS A 11 24.76 44.11 8.59
N LEU A 12 24.85 42.78 8.73
CA LEU A 12 24.97 42.10 10.02
C LEU A 12 26.45 41.79 10.31
N ARG A 13 26.87 42.14 11.52
CA ARG A 13 28.25 42.07 12.04
C ARG A 13 28.67 40.63 12.34
N ARG A 14 29.92 40.31 12.00
CA ARG A 14 30.69 39.13 12.43
C ARG A 14 31.23 39.34 13.84
N GLY A 15 31.09 38.35 14.72
CA GLY A 15 31.83 38.24 15.99
C GLY A 15 33.14 37.46 15.83
N PRO A 16 34.13 37.64 16.73
CA PRO A 16 35.49 37.12 16.58
C PRO A 16 35.68 35.68 17.12
N PRO A 17 36.80 35.00 16.76
CA PRO A 17 37.09 33.63 17.16
C PRO A 17 37.93 33.56 18.44
N HIS A 18 37.70 32.54 19.28
CA HIS A 18 38.62 32.17 20.36
C HIS A 18 39.37 30.87 20.01
N ARG A 19 40.70 30.97 20.01
CA ARG A 19 41.69 29.86 19.99
C ARG A 19 41.90 29.34 21.43
N GLY A 20 42.26 28.05 21.57
CA GLY A 20 42.58 27.31 22.81
C GLY A 20 43.87 27.76 23.52
N PRO A 21 44.69 26.90 24.20
CA PRO A 21 44.67 25.44 24.34
C PRO A 21 44.92 24.92 25.80
N ALA A 22 44.90 23.60 26.04
CA ALA A 22 45.89 22.91 26.90
C ALA A 22 45.73 21.37 26.90
N ARG A 23 46.87 20.69 26.72
CA ARG A 23 47.11 19.26 26.96
C ARG A 23 47.33 19.02 28.45
N HIS A 24 46.98 17.84 28.98
CA HIS A 24 47.93 16.96 29.71
C HIS A 24 47.33 15.63 30.21
N ARG A 25 48.12 14.59 29.92
CA ARG A 25 48.55 13.45 30.75
C ARG A 25 47.64 12.24 30.99
N ALA A 26 48.24 11.12 30.59
CA ALA A 26 48.07 9.76 31.05
C ALA A 26 48.17 9.59 32.57
N GLY A 27 47.51 8.55 33.06
CA GLY A 27 47.67 7.95 34.38
C GLY A 27 47.03 6.57 34.40
N GLU A 28 47.85 5.53 34.24
CA GLU A 28 47.53 4.15 34.51
C GLU A 28 47.36 3.91 36.02
N HIS A 29 46.57 2.88 36.37
CA HIS A 29 46.51 2.04 37.59
C HIS A 29 45.03 1.62 37.71
N GLY A 30 44.61 0.42 37.30
CA GLY A 30 45.04 -0.87 37.82
C GLY A 30 44.26 -1.13 39.12
N LEU A 31 43.27 -2.04 39.10
CA LEU A 31 42.83 -2.89 40.24
C LEU A 31 41.63 -3.79 39.86
N HIS A 32 41.71 -5.04 40.34
CA HIS A 32 40.66 -6.06 40.51
C HIS A 32 40.07 -6.79 39.29
N ARG A 33 40.73 -7.90 38.91
CA ARG A 33 40.04 -9.10 38.40
C ARG A 33 39.53 -9.92 39.58
N GLY A 34 38.21 -9.99 39.72
CA GLY A 34 37.50 -10.95 40.56
C GLY A 34 36.55 -11.76 39.68
N ASP A 35 36.49 -13.05 39.94
CA ASP A 35 35.77 -14.09 39.22
C ASP A 35 34.30 -13.78 38.93
N ARG A 36 33.81 -14.19 37.74
CA ARG A 36 32.43 -14.68 37.47
C ARG A 36 32.23 -15.11 36.00
N PRO A 37 31.17 -15.89 35.67
CA PRO A 37 31.32 -17.25 35.18
C PRO A 37 30.97 -17.44 33.70
N VAL A 38 31.33 -18.63 33.21
CA VAL A 38 31.02 -19.23 31.92
C VAL A 38 29.50 -19.22 31.63
N PRO A 39 29.04 -18.69 30.47
CA PRO A 39 27.67 -18.89 30.03
C PRO A 39 27.49 -20.29 29.42
N PRO A 40 26.38 -21.00 29.72
CA PRO A 40 26.14 -22.34 29.21
C PRO A 40 25.86 -22.34 27.70
N ARG A 41 26.47 -23.33 27.05
CA ARG A 41 26.30 -23.66 25.64
C ARG A 41 24.84 -24.02 25.35
N ARG A 42 24.30 -23.43 24.29
CA ARG A 42 23.03 -23.84 23.67
C ARG A 42 23.11 -25.31 23.23
N PRO A 43 22.05 -26.11 23.43
CA PRO A 43 22.00 -27.47 22.91
C PRO A 43 21.80 -27.45 21.39
N CYS A 44 22.81 -27.99 20.70
CA CYS A 44 22.71 -28.43 19.31
C CYS A 44 21.78 -29.66 19.25
N LEU A 45 20.62 -29.53 18.59
CA LEU A 45 19.88 -30.70 18.14
C LEU A 45 20.55 -31.25 16.88
N ARG A 46 21.17 -32.41 17.06
CA ARG A 46 21.70 -33.28 16.01
C ARG A 46 20.53 -33.86 15.21
N PHE A 47 20.59 -33.71 13.89
CA PHE A 47 19.89 -34.58 12.94
C PHE A 47 20.72 -35.86 12.73
N PRO A 48 20.11 -37.06 12.70
CA PRO A 48 20.83 -38.26 12.29
C PRO A 48 20.89 -38.40 10.76
N HIS A 49 22.05 -38.91 10.33
CA HIS A 49 22.45 -39.27 8.98
C HIS A 49 21.58 -40.38 8.33
N GLY A 50 21.53 -40.39 6.98
CA GLY A 50 21.04 -41.55 6.21
C GLY A 50 20.85 -41.33 4.71
N VAL A 51 21.96 -41.31 3.96
CA VAL A 51 22.19 -41.23 2.49
C VAL A 51 21.66 -42.55 1.82
N PRO A 52 21.36 -42.70 0.49
CA PRO A 52 22.16 -42.18 -0.60
C PRO A 52 21.57 -41.77 -1.97
N VAL A 53 22.41 -40.95 -2.60
CA VAL A 53 22.55 -40.62 -4.02
C VAL A 53 22.61 -41.87 -4.91
N LEU A 54 21.88 -41.85 -6.02
CA LEU A 54 22.19 -42.64 -7.20
C LEU A 54 22.01 -41.77 -8.46
N ALA A 55 23.14 -41.37 -9.01
CA ALA A 55 23.26 -40.87 -10.37
C ALA A 55 23.71 -42.03 -11.26
N GLN A 56 22.98 -42.31 -12.35
CA GLN A 56 23.59 -42.82 -13.59
C GLN A 56 22.68 -42.69 -14.81
N ARG A 57 23.14 -41.87 -15.75
CA ARG A 57 23.16 -42.03 -17.22
C ARG A 57 22.09 -42.91 -17.89
N ALA A 58 21.38 -42.31 -18.85
CA ALA A 58 21.21 -42.89 -20.18
C ALA A 58 21.13 -41.79 -21.25
N ARG A 59 22.08 -41.81 -22.19
CA ARG A 59 22.03 -41.13 -23.49
C ARG A 59 21.41 -42.08 -24.51
N ALA A 60 20.84 -41.46 -25.55
CA ALA A 60 20.69 -41.92 -26.94
C ALA A 60 19.30 -42.45 -27.34
N ALA A 61 18.59 -41.69 -28.17
CA ALA A 61 18.32 -41.97 -29.59
C ALA A 61 17.38 -40.88 -30.16
N ARG A 62 17.87 -40.02 -31.06
CA ARG A 62 17.59 -40.01 -32.51
C ARG A 62 16.15 -39.60 -32.88
N GLY A 63 16.05 -38.42 -33.48
CA GLY A 63 14.89 -37.95 -34.24
C GLY A 63 15.23 -36.64 -34.96
N ARG A 64 16.03 -36.73 -36.02
CA ARG A 64 16.34 -35.62 -36.93
C ARG A 64 15.16 -35.44 -37.88
N THR A 65 14.66 -34.21 -38.01
CA THR A 65 13.93 -33.77 -39.22
C THR A 65 14.43 -32.36 -39.58
N PRO A 66 14.97 -32.14 -40.79
CA PRO A 66 15.50 -30.85 -41.20
C PRO A 66 14.38 -29.95 -41.74
N LEU A 67 14.36 -28.69 -41.31
CA LEU A 67 13.58 -27.62 -41.96
C LEU A 67 14.46 -26.94 -43.02
N PRO A 68 13.88 -26.58 -44.19
CA PRO A 68 14.64 -26.04 -45.30
C PRO A 68 15.06 -24.59 -45.07
N GLN A 69 16.30 -24.30 -45.45
CA GLN A 69 16.84 -22.96 -45.62
C GLN A 69 16.19 -22.30 -46.84
N GLY A 70 15.66 -21.10 -46.67
CA GLY A 70 15.07 -20.33 -47.76
C GLY A 70 15.10 -18.82 -47.51
N ALA A 71 15.96 -18.14 -48.27
CA ALA A 71 15.92 -16.73 -48.66
C ALA A 71 16.08 -15.62 -47.60
N ARG A 72 17.31 -15.07 -47.57
CA ARG A 72 17.57 -13.66 -47.24
C ARG A 72 17.13 -12.75 -48.40
N PRO A 73 16.46 -11.61 -48.15
CA PRO A 73 16.54 -10.46 -49.04
C PRO A 73 17.61 -9.47 -48.56
N ARG A 74 18.35 -8.91 -49.52
CA ARG A 74 19.35 -7.86 -49.36
C ARG A 74 18.72 -6.50 -49.00
N PRO A 75 19.49 -5.57 -48.41
CA PRO A 75 19.02 -4.24 -48.01
C PRO A 75 18.91 -3.31 -49.23
N GLY A 76 17.72 -2.77 -49.47
CA GLY A 76 17.44 -1.75 -50.48
C GLY A 76 17.06 -0.44 -49.80
N ALA A 77 17.87 0.58 -50.04
CA ALA A 77 17.67 1.95 -49.59
C ALA A 77 16.38 2.56 -50.15
N LEU A 78 15.64 3.31 -49.33
CA LEU A 78 14.77 4.39 -49.79
C LEU A 78 14.79 5.53 -48.77
N ARG A 79 15.46 6.60 -49.19
CA ARG A 79 15.45 7.93 -48.60
C ARG A 79 14.10 8.61 -48.79
N GLU A 80 13.87 9.59 -47.91
CA GLU A 80 13.07 10.80 -48.12
C GLU A 80 11.55 10.66 -48.23
N ARG A 81 10.86 11.11 -47.18
CA ARG A 81 10.08 12.37 -47.21
C ARG A 81 9.60 12.74 -45.81
N GLN A 82 10.33 13.64 -45.17
CA GLN A 82 9.79 14.51 -44.13
C GLN A 82 8.98 15.62 -44.81
N ARG A 83 7.71 15.80 -44.44
CA ARG A 83 7.01 17.08 -44.57
C ARG A 83 6.16 17.34 -43.32
N PRO A 84 6.12 18.59 -42.83
CA PRO A 84 5.51 18.95 -41.56
C PRO A 84 4.02 19.27 -41.73
N LEU A 85 3.19 18.82 -40.78
CA LEU A 85 1.84 19.35 -40.62
C LEU A 85 1.92 20.67 -39.85
N ARG A 86 1.75 21.76 -40.61
CA ARG A 86 1.52 23.11 -40.09
C ARG A 86 0.08 23.25 -39.60
N ALA A 87 -0.04 24.08 -38.57
CA ALA A 87 -1.25 24.64 -38.00
C ALA A 87 -2.24 25.20 -39.03
N ALA A 88 -3.53 24.97 -38.78
CA ALA A 88 -4.62 25.77 -39.32
C ALA A 88 -5.56 26.13 -38.15
N GLY A 89 -5.49 27.39 -37.71
CA GLY A 89 -6.51 28.01 -36.89
C GLY A 89 -7.58 28.64 -37.79
N HIS A 90 -8.85 28.55 -37.41
CA HIS A 90 -10.00 29.35 -37.83
C HIS A 90 -11.22 28.77 -37.07
N ARG A 91 -12.25 29.48 -36.65
CA ARG A 91 -12.60 30.91 -36.51
C ARG A 91 -13.85 30.87 -35.63
N VAL A 92 -13.93 31.78 -34.66
CA VAL A 92 -15.14 32.04 -33.87
C VAL A 92 -16.17 32.78 -34.75
N PRO A 93 -17.46 32.44 -34.69
CA PRO A 93 -18.52 33.37 -35.08
C PRO A 93 -19.09 34.06 -33.83
N ARG A 94 -18.88 35.38 -33.75
CA ARG A 94 -19.72 36.34 -33.02
C ARG A 94 -20.60 37.05 -34.05
N GLN A 95 -21.93 37.07 -33.85
CA GLN A 95 -22.83 38.22 -34.07
C GLN A 95 -24.10 37.94 -33.22
N ARG A 96 -24.50 38.80 -32.26
CA ARG A 96 -25.30 40.04 -32.41
C ARG A 96 -26.59 39.77 -33.21
N GLY A 97 -27.80 40.11 -32.78
CA GLY A 97 -28.33 40.89 -31.66
C GLY A 97 -29.84 41.05 -31.92
N GLY A 98 -30.64 41.49 -30.94
CA GLY A 98 -32.07 41.68 -31.16
C GLY A 98 -32.84 42.13 -29.93
N LEU A 99 -32.79 43.43 -29.66
CA LEU A 99 -33.58 44.15 -28.67
C LEU A 99 -35.08 44.21 -29.05
N ARG A 100 -35.95 44.13 -28.04
CA ARG A 100 -37.25 44.81 -27.81
C ARG A 100 -37.88 44.09 -26.62
N GLY A 101 -38.18 44.66 -25.46
CA GLY A 101 -38.58 46.03 -25.14
C GLY A 101 -40.05 46.01 -24.70
N VAL A 102 -40.35 46.75 -23.63
CA VAL A 102 -41.66 47.38 -23.30
C VAL A 102 -42.51 46.74 -22.17
N ARG A 103 -42.34 47.36 -20.98
CA ARG A 103 -43.34 47.98 -20.07
C ARG A 103 -44.08 47.20 -18.96
N ARG A 104 -43.85 47.77 -17.76
CA ARG A 104 -44.81 48.32 -16.75
C ARG A 104 -45.46 47.38 -15.71
N SER A 105 -44.99 47.60 -14.49
CA SER A 105 -45.58 47.52 -13.13
C SER A 105 -47.01 48.12 -13.00
N PRO A 106 -47.61 48.26 -11.78
CA PRO A 106 -47.46 47.58 -10.47
C PRO A 106 -48.84 47.26 -9.78
N GLY A 107 -48.81 46.68 -8.57
CA GLY A 107 -49.91 46.78 -7.56
C GLY A 107 -49.97 45.57 -6.61
N THR A 108 -49.51 45.65 -5.35
CA THR A 108 -50.10 46.21 -4.10
C THR A 108 -51.02 45.26 -3.30
N ALA A 109 -50.79 45.30 -1.97
CA ALA A 109 -51.59 44.77 -0.84
C ALA A 109 -51.55 43.25 -0.60
N GLY A 110 -51.48 42.72 0.62
CA GLY A 110 -51.41 43.31 1.96
C GLY A 110 -51.55 42.21 3.03
N LEU A 111 -50.93 42.44 4.19
CA LEU A 111 -51.32 42.03 5.55
C LEU A 111 -51.66 40.55 5.87
N ALA A 112 -50.89 39.95 6.78
CA ALA A 112 -51.43 39.45 8.07
C ALA A 112 -50.32 39.15 9.07
N VAL A 113 -50.62 39.42 10.34
CA VAL A 113 -49.75 39.51 11.50
C VAL A 113 -50.19 38.47 12.54
N ARG A 114 -49.20 37.90 13.28
CA ARG A 114 -49.24 37.23 14.62
C ARG A 114 -49.73 35.77 14.75
N PRO A 115 -49.43 35.07 15.88
CA PRO A 115 -48.45 35.35 16.95
C PRO A 115 -47.55 34.16 17.35
N ARG A 116 -46.53 34.49 18.17
CA ARG A 116 -45.68 33.60 18.98
C ARG A 116 -46.50 32.64 19.85
N ARG A 117 -46.05 31.38 19.95
CA ARG A 117 -46.35 30.48 21.07
C ARG A 117 -45.05 30.00 21.70
N ASP A 118 -44.91 30.34 22.98
CA ASP A 118 -43.99 29.72 23.91
C ASP A 118 -44.31 28.23 24.06
N ARG A 119 -43.31 27.38 23.92
CA ARG A 119 -43.30 26.05 24.54
C ARG A 119 -41.92 25.80 25.17
N ARG A 120 -41.91 25.96 26.48
CA ARG A 120 -40.98 25.28 27.39
C ARG A 120 -41.25 23.78 27.24
N GLU A 121 -40.25 23.02 26.84
CA GLU A 121 -40.29 21.55 26.95
C GLU A 121 -38.96 21.06 27.54
N ALA A 122 -39.12 20.13 28.47
CA ALA A 122 -38.19 19.80 29.52
C ALA A 122 -36.90 19.16 29.01
N ALA A 123 -35.79 19.57 29.61
CA ALA A 123 -34.49 18.90 29.53
C ALA A 123 -34.62 17.46 30.04
N ARG A 124 -34.72 16.50 29.11
CA ARG A 124 -34.41 15.09 29.39
C ARG A 124 -32.90 14.96 29.45
N ARG A 125 -32.39 14.66 30.64
CA ARG A 125 -31.00 14.23 30.86
C ARG A 125 -30.77 12.96 30.03
N PRO A 126 -29.73 12.87 29.19
CA PRO A 126 -29.32 11.59 28.63
C PRO A 126 -28.84 10.73 29.79
N GLY A 127 -29.42 9.53 29.93
CA GLY A 127 -28.92 8.53 30.87
C GLY A 127 -27.50 8.11 30.50
N PRO A 128 -26.72 7.59 31.45
CA PRO A 128 -25.38 7.10 31.17
C PRO A 128 -25.47 6.02 30.09
N SER A 129 -24.91 6.32 28.92
CA SER A 129 -24.63 5.36 27.87
C SER A 129 -23.80 4.25 28.49
N GLY A 130 -24.44 3.11 28.77
CA GLY A 130 -23.76 1.92 29.24
C GLY A 130 -22.75 1.52 28.17
N GLU A 131 -21.46 1.69 28.48
CA GLU A 131 -20.36 1.03 27.78
C GLU A 131 -20.68 -0.46 27.77
N ARG A 132 -21.18 -0.96 26.64
CA ARG A 132 -21.18 -2.39 26.39
C ARG A 132 -19.72 -2.77 26.27
N ALA A 133 -19.19 -3.39 27.33
CA ALA A 133 -17.89 -4.04 27.28
C ALA A 133 -17.87 -4.97 26.06
N VAL A 134 -17.10 -4.58 25.05
CA VAL A 134 -16.81 -5.42 23.88
C VAL A 134 -16.04 -6.61 24.42
N THR A 135 -16.75 -7.70 24.70
CA THR A 135 -16.14 -8.97 25.12
C THR A 135 -15.61 -9.63 23.86
N ALA A 136 -14.37 -9.30 23.51
CA ALA A 136 -13.69 -9.95 22.41
C ALA A 136 -13.56 -11.45 22.69
N ALA A 137 -14.01 -12.27 21.75
CA ALA A 137 -13.71 -13.69 21.77
C ALA A 137 -12.17 -13.87 21.74
N PRO A 138 -11.62 -14.91 22.40
CA PRO A 138 -10.18 -15.16 22.36
C PRO A 138 -9.73 -15.27 20.90
N ALA A 139 -8.70 -14.51 20.52
CA ALA A 139 -8.16 -14.46 19.17
C ALA A 139 -7.95 -15.89 18.65
N THR A 140 -8.71 -16.27 17.62
CA THR A 140 -8.64 -17.59 17.03
C THR A 140 -7.27 -17.72 16.36
N ALA A 141 -6.40 -18.54 16.94
CA ALA A 141 -5.15 -18.91 16.28
C ALA A 141 -5.47 -19.53 14.91
N LEU A 142 -4.69 -19.17 13.90
CA LEU A 142 -4.78 -19.82 12.59
C LEU A 142 -4.48 -21.32 12.75
N PRO A 143 -5.12 -22.20 11.95
CA PRO A 143 -4.71 -23.60 11.86
C PRO A 143 -3.20 -23.72 11.62
N ALA A 144 -2.55 -24.70 12.27
CA ALA A 144 -1.10 -24.81 12.26
C ALA A 144 -0.53 -25.05 10.84
N ASP A 145 -1.22 -25.87 10.06
CA ASP A 145 -0.93 -26.15 8.65
C ASP A 145 -1.10 -24.89 7.76
N TYR A 146 -2.17 -24.12 7.98
CA TYR A 146 -2.37 -22.85 7.28
C TYR A 146 -1.27 -21.84 7.65
N THR A 147 -0.90 -21.78 8.93
CA THR A 147 0.19 -20.91 9.40
C THR A 147 1.52 -21.27 8.75
N GLU A 148 1.85 -22.56 8.67
CA GLU A 148 3.08 -23.04 8.05
C GLU A 148 3.13 -22.67 6.56
N THR A 149 2.06 -22.93 5.82
CA THR A 149 1.97 -22.60 4.38
C THR A 149 2.05 -21.09 4.12
N MET A 150 1.38 -20.28 4.93
CA MET A 150 1.44 -18.83 4.87
C MET A 150 2.87 -18.31 5.14
N LEU A 151 3.55 -18.82 6.18
CA LEU A 151 4.91 -18.41 6.51
C LEU A 151 5.92 -18.89 5.47
N ALA A 152 5.73 -20.07 4.88
CA ALA A 152 6.54 -20.56 3.78
C ALA A 152 6.38 -19.67 2.53
N ALA A 153 5.16 -19.24 2.21
CA ALA A 153 4.90 -18.30 1.13
C ALA A 153 5.53 -16.92 1.39
N GLU A 154 5.41 -16.38 2.61
CA GLU A 154 6.08 -15.13 3.01
C GLU A 154 7.60 -15.24 2.82
N ALA A 155 8.20 -16.35 3.25
CA ALA A 155 9.64 -16.59 3.09
C ALA A 155 10.05 -16.71 1.60
N ALA A 156 9.30 -17.46 0.79
CA ALA A 156 9.56 -17.59 -0.64
C ALA A 156 9.44 -16.26 -1.38
N ASN A 157 8.42 -15.47 -1.05
CA ASN A 157 8.23 -14.13 -1.60
C ASN A 157 9.37 -13.19 -1.17
N ARG A 158 9.76 -13.21 0.12
CA ARG A 158 10.92 -12.46 0.63
C ARG A 158 12.19 -12.78 -0.15
N ASP A 159 12.49 -14.07 -0.34
CA ASP A 159 13.69 -14.51 -1.02
C ASP A 159 13.70 -14.10 -2.51
N HIS A 160 12.53 -14.13 -3.16
CA HIS A 160 12.39 -13.69 -4.55
C HIS A 160 12.62 -12.18 -4.70
N VAL A 161 11.97 -11.38 -3.85
CA VAL A 161 12.10 -9.91 -3.86
C VAL A 161 13.53 -9.50 -3.53
N THR A 162 14.08 -9.96 -2.40
CA THR A 162 15.42 -9.55 -1.93
C THR A 162 16.53 -9.95 -2.89
N ARG A 163 16.41 -11.11 -3.54
CA ARG A 163 17.31 -11.52 -4.62
C ARG A 163 17.25 -10.56 -5.80
N CYS A 164 16.06 -10.12 -6.21
CA CYS A 164 15.90 -9.16 -7.30
C CYS A 164 16.50 -7.78 -6.95
N VAL A 165 16.29 -7.30 -5.72
CA VAL A 165 16.90 -6.07 -5.19
C VAL A 165 18.42 -6.16 -5.25
N ALA A 166 19.01 -7.22 -4.68
CA ALA A 166 20.46 -7.40 -4.65
C ALA A 166 21.08 -7.53 -6.05
N GLN A 167 20.44 -8.26 -6.98
CA GLN A 167 20.89 -8.39 -8.37
C GLN A 167 20.85 -7.08 -9.17
N THR A 168 20.09 -6.10 -8.69
CA THR A 168 19.98 -4.76 -9.29
C THR A 168 21.01 -3.79 -8.71
N GLY A 169 21.80 -4.23 -7.73
CA GLY A 169 22.77 -3.40 -7.03
C GLY A 169 22.21 -2.63 -5.84
N GLY A 170 21.03 -3.02 -5.31
CA GLY A 170 20.53 -2.46 -4.06
C GLY A 170 21.49 -2.72 -2.90
N SER A 171 21.68 -1.71 -2.05
CA SER A 171 22.54 -1.81 -0.86
C SER A 171 22.06 -2.88 0.13
N PRO A 172 22.92 -3.36 1.04
CA PRO A 172 22.51 -4.23 2.14
C PRO A 172 21.36 -3.65 2.97
N ASP A 173 21.32 -2.33 3.15
CA ASP A 173 20.28 -1.64 3.91
C ASP A 173 18.93 -1.70 3.17
N LEU A 174 18.90 -1.48 1.85
CA LEU A 174 17.69 -1.63 1.06
C LEU A 174 17.20 -3.10 0.98
N VAL A 175 18.13 -4.05 0.91
CA VAL A 175 17.80 -5.49 0.99
C VAL A 175 17.18 -5.82 2.35
N ALA A 176 17.76 -5.32 3.44
CA ALA A 176 17.23 -5.51 4.79
C ALA A 176 15.85 -4.85 4.98
N HIS A 177 15.70 -3.62 4.46
CA HIS A 177 14.45 -2.87 4.46
C HIS A 177 13.33 -3.66 3.77
N THR A 178 13.56 -4.08 2.52
CA THR A 178 12.57 -4.87 1.76
C THR A 178 12.28 -6.22 2.40
N ALA A 179 13.27 -6.88 3.02
CA ALA A 179 13.06 -8.14 3.74
C ALA A 179 12.16 -8.00 4.99
N ALA A 180 12.13 -6.80 5.58
CA ALA A 180 11.35 -6.48 6.78
C ALA A 180 9.88 -6.12 6.48
N LEU A 181 9.50 -5.96 5.21
CA LEU A 181 8.12 -5.65 4.76
C LEU A 181 7.18 -6.86 4.85
N ARG A 182 7.07 -7.48 6.04
CA ARG A 182 6.41 -8.77 6.27
C ARG A 182 4.98 -8.83 5.71
N LEU A 183 4.17 -7.81 5.98
CA LEU A 183 2.77 -7.82 5.55
C LEU A 183 2.64 -7.72 4.03
N TYR A 184 3.42 -6.84 3.40
CA TYR A 184 3.48 -6.69 1.95
C TYR A 184 3.95 -7.98 1.24
N LEU A 185 4.86 -8.72 1.85
CA LEU A 185 5.35 -10.01 1.34
C LEU A 185 4.37 -11.17 1.58
N ARG A 186 3.50 -11.06 2.59
CA ARG A 186 2.53 -12.08 2.98
C ARG A 186 1.18 -11.93 2.28
N VAL A 187 0.68 -10.71 2.10
CA VAL A 187 -0.62 -10.43 1.48
C VAL A 187 -0.85 -11.16 0.13
N PRO A 188 0.16 -11.28 -0.77
CA PRO A 188 0.01 -12.09 -1.98
C PRO A 188 -0.40 -13.54 -1.76
N HIS A 189 -0.05 -14.15 -0.62
CA HIS A 189 -0.52 -15.50 -0.27
C HIS A 189 -2.04 -15.52 -0.07
N PHE A 190 -2.60 -14.50 0.58
CA PHE A 190 -4.03 -14.37 0.81
C PHE A 190 -4.79 -14.12 -0.48
N LEU A 191 -4.28 -13.22 -1.32
CA LEU A 191 -4.91 -12.89 -2.62
C LEU A 191 -4.96 -14.08 -3.59
N THR A 192 -4.06 -15.05 -3.42
CA THR A 192 -3.95 -16.22 -4.29
C THR A 192 -4.63 -17.47 -3.71
N GLU A 193 -5.41 -17.35 -2.63
CA GLU A 193 -6.07 -18.50 -1.97
C GLU A 193 -7.01 -19.27 -2.90
N TRP A 194 -7.65 -18.59 -3.84
CA TRP A 194 -8.54 -19.22 -4.83
C TRP A 194 -7.79 -19.96 -5.95
N THR A 195 -6.46 -19.82 -6.05
CA THR A 195 -5.67 -20.51 -7.08
C THR A 195 -5.43 -21.96 -6.65
N THR A 196 -6.01 -22.90 -7.41
CA THR A 196 -5.99 -24.34 -7.08
C THR A 196 -4.66 -25.02 -7.40
N ASP A 197 -4.01 -24.65 -8.51
CA ASP A 197 -2.71 -25.19 -8.89
C ASP A 197 -1.59 -24.57 -8.02
N PRO A 198 -0.87 -25.38 -7.21
CA PRO A 198 0.09 -24.84 -6.24
C PRO A 198 1.28 -24.13 -6.90
N ASP A 199 1.74 -24.60 -8.06
CA ASP A 199 2.87 -23.99 -8.77
C ASP A 199 2.48 -22.62 -9.34
N ARG A 200 1.30 -22.52 -9.95
CA ARG A 200 0.73 -21.24 -10.39
C ARG A 200 0.47 -20.32 -9.20
N ARG A 201 -0.08 -20.83 -8.09
CA ARG A 201 -0.31 -20.04 -6.86
C ARG A 201 0.99 -19.40 -6.39
N ALA A 202 2.06 -20.18 -6.27
CA ALA A 202 3.38 -19.68 -5.88
C ALA A 202 3.96 -18.69 -6.90
N ALA A 203 3.74 -18.90 -8.20
CA ALA A 203 4.21 -18.02 -9.26
C ALA A 203 3.50 -16.66 -9.26
N VAL A 204 2.18 -16.65 -9.13
CA VAL A 204 1.39 -15.41 -9.02
C VAL A 204 1.73 -14.69 -7.72
N SER A 205 1.81 -15.41 -6.60
CA SER A 205 2.11 -14.81 -5.28
C SER A 205 3.43 -14.02 -5.28
N ARG A 206 4.52 -14.61 -5.79
CA ARG A 206 5.82 -13.92 -5.86
C ARG A 206 5.84 -12.77 -6.87
N ALA A 207 5.09 -12.88 -7.97
CA ALA A 207 4.99 -11.82 -8.98
C ALA A 207 4.24 -10.61 -8.43
N LEU A 208 3.13 -10.83 -7.70
CA LEU A 208 2.43 -9.76 -6.97
C LEU A 208 3.32 -9.15 -5.88
N ALA A 209 4.10 -9.96 -5.15
CA ALA A 209 5.00 -9.47 -4.12
C ALA A 209 6.06 -8.49 -4.67
N LEU A 210 6.59 -8.73 -5.87
CA LEU A 210 7.51 -7.81 -6.54
C LEU A 210 6.87 -6.43 -6.76
N ASP A 211 5.64 -6.39 -7.28
CA ASP A 211 4.99 -5.11 -7.61
C ASP A 211 4.49 -4.38 -6.37
N ILE A 212 3.94 -5.10 -5.39
CA ILE A 212 3.53 -4.52 -4.11
C ILE A 212 4.72 -3.87 -3.41
N VAL A 213 5.88 -4.56 -3.35
CA VAL A 213 7.10 -3.97 -2.79
C VAL A 213 7.60 -2.83 -3.66
N SER A 214 7.52 -2.93 -4.99
CA SER A 214 7.84 -1.81 -5.87
C SER A 214 7.04 -0.55 -5.51
N MET A 215 5.73 -0.68 -5.32
CA MET A 215 4.89 0.46 -4.98
C MET A 215 5.16 0.98 -3.57
N LYS A 216 5.54 0.11 -2.61
CA LYS A 216 6.00 0.58 -1.30
C LYS A 216 7.30 1.37 -1.40
N LEU A 217 8.27 0.96 -2.22
CA LEU A 217 9.49 1.74 -2.44
C LEU A 217 9.22 3.08 -3.14
N LEU A 218 8.20 3.15 -3.99
CA LEU A 218 7.75 4.42 -4.56
C LEU A 218 7.17 5.35 -3.50
N ASP A 219 6.38 4.81 -2.57
CA ASP A 219 5.85 5.55 -1.42
C ASP A 219 6.98 6.05 -0.50
N ASP A 220 7.94 5.19 -0.15
CA ASP A 220 9.14 5.55 0.61
C ASP A 220 9.96 6.66 -0.08
N LEU A 221 10.07 6.62 -1.41
CA LEU A 221 10.75 7.65 -2.20
C LEU A 221 10.00 8.99 -2.19
N MET A 222 8.67 8.96 -2.11
CA MET A 222 7.83 10.15 -2.06
C MET A 222 7.83 10.79 -0.67
N ASP A 223 7.86 9.98 0.38
CA ASP A 223 7.86 10.44 1.77
C ASP A 223 9.25 10.90 2.24
N ASP A 224 10.33 10.34 1.68
CA ASP A 224 11.73 10.74 1.90
C ASP A 224 12.15 10.71 3.39
N ASP A 225 11.57 9.78 4.16
CA ASP A 225 11.75 9.64 5.61
C ASP A 225 12.47 8.34 6.03
N THR A 226 12.73 7.43 5.09
CA THR A 226 13.41 6.15 5.35
C THR A 226 14.90 6.27 5.61
N GLY A 227 15.53 7.38 5.18
CA GLY A 227 16.98 7.56 5.21
C GLY A 227 17.76 6.72 4.20
N LEU A 228 17.07 6.00 3.30
CA LEU A 228 17.68 5.22 2.23
C LEU A 228 18.08 6.10 1.04
N ASP A 229 19.02 5.61 0.22
CA ASP A 229 19.45 6.33 -0.98
C ASP A 229 18.31 6.41 -2.01
N ARG A 230 17.99 7.65 -2.43
CA ARG A 230 16.87 7.93 -3.35
C ARG A 230 17.08 7.36 -4.74
N VAL A 231 18.34 7.23 -5.19
CA VAL A 231 18.65 6.65 -6.51
C VAL A 231 18.40 5.15 -6.45
N GLU A 232 18.84 4.48 -5.39
CA GLU A 232 18.55 3.07 -5.17
C GLU A 232 17.04 2.81 -5.10
N LEU A 233 16.30 3.58 -4.30
CA LEU A 233 14.84 3.47 -4.20
C LEU A 233 14.18 3.56 -5.58
N ALA A 234 14.50 4.59 -6.36
CA ALA A 234 13.91 4.80 -7.69
C ALA A 234 14.26 3.68 -8.68
N CYS A 235 15.54 3.31 -8.77
CA CYS A 235 16.02 2.31 -9.72
C CYS A 235 15.52 0.90 -9.38
N VAL A 236 15.54 0.52 -8.10
CA VAL A 236 15.05 -0.77 -7.63
C VAL A 236 13.53 -0.84 -7.74
N CYS A 237 12.79 0.21 -7.37
CA CYS A 237 11.36 0.32 -7.61
C CYS A 237 11.04 -0.01 -9.08
N LEU A 238 11.58 0.77 -10.02
CA LEU A 238 11.31 0.54 -11.44
C LEU A 238 11.66 -0.89 -11.89
N ARG A 239 12.77 -1.45 -11.41
CA ARG A 239 13.19 -2.80 -11.78
C ARG A 239 12.25 -3.88 -11.25
N LEU A 240 11.80 -3.77 -10.00
CA LEU A 240 10.83 -4.70 -9.41
C LEU A 240 9.51 -4.64 -10.17
N HIS A 241 9.01 -3.43 -10.46
CA HIS A 241 7.80 -3.22 -11.25
C HIS A 241 7.87 -3.89 -12.64
N LEU A 242 8.93 -3.59 -13.41
CA LEU A 242 9.11 -4.17 -14.76
C LEU A 242 9.23 -5.69 -14.72
N ARG A 243 9.85 -6.24 -13.66
CA ARG A 243 9.94 -7.69 -13.48
C ARG A 243 8.58 -8.30 -13.15
N ALA A 244 7.79 -7.64 -12.29
CA ALA A 244 6.46 -8.09 -11.94
C ALA A 244 5.52 -8.09 -13.15
N LEU A 245 5.52 -7.02 -13.96
CA LEU A 245 4.77 -6.95 -15.21
C LEU A 245 5.08 -8.16 -16.10
N HIS A 246 6.37 -8.43 -16.35
CA HIS A 246 6.79 -9.56 -17.16
C HIS A 246 6.30 -10.92 -16.61
N GLU A 247 6.41 -11.14 -15.30
CA GLU A 247 5.97 -12.39 -14.68
C GLU A 247 4.44 -12.54 -14.71
N LEU A 248 3.69 -11.48 -14.42
CA LEU A 248 2.21 -11.48 -14.43
C LEU A 248 1.66 -11.65 -15.84
N GLU A 249 2.18 -10.92 -16.84
CA GLU A 249 1.74 -11.04 -18.25
C GLU A 249 1.95 -12.46 -18.79
N SER A 250 3.02 -13.14 -18.36
CA SER A 250 3.32 -14.52 -18.75
C SER A 250 2.39 -15.55 -18.09
N LEU A 251 1.74 -15.20 -16.98
CA LEU A 251 0.83 -16.06 -16.22
C LEU A 251 -0.64 -15.79 -16.56
N ALA A 252 -0.96 -14.58 -16.98
CA ALA A 252 -2.31 -14.16 -17.35
C ALA A 252 -2.85 -14.96 -18.55
N ARG A 253 -4.16 -15.21 -18.55
CA ARG A 253 -4.82 -15.88 -19.68
C ARG A 253 -4.83 -15.01 -20.93
N ASP A 254 -5.04 -13.71 -20.73
CA ASP A 254 -4.85 -12.65 -21.70
C ASP A 254 -3.77 -11.69 -21.17
N PRO A 255 -2.59 -11.59 -21.82
CA PRO A 255 -1.53 -10.67 -21.38
C PRO A 255 -2.01 -9.22 -21.25
N LYS A 256 -2.96 -8.79 -22.10
CA LYS A 256 -3.50 -7.43 -22.05
C LYS A 256 -4.29 -7.15 -20.77
N ALA A 257 -4.86 -8.18 -20.14
CA ALA A 257 -5.64 -8.03 -18.91
C ALA A 257 -4.81 -7.41 -17.77
N VAL A 258 -3.49 -7.68 -17.71
CA VAL A 258 -2.61 -7.08 -16.70
C VAL A 258 -2.58 -5.56 -16.86
N THR A 259 -2.32 -5.06 -18.06
CA THR A 259 -2.28 -3.62 -18.33
C THR A 259 -3.67 -2.98 -18.25
N ASP A 260 -4.73 -3.67 -18.67
CA ASP A 260 -6.10 -3.16 -18.59
C ASP A 260 -6.52 -2.96 -17.11
N ILE A 261 -6.23 -3.93 -16.23
CA ILE A 261 -6.48 -3.80 -14.77
C ILE A 261 -5.65 -2.66 -14.17
N LEU A 262 -4.37 -2.55 -14.55
CA LEU A 262 -3.50 -1.51 -14.05
C LEU A 262 -3.90 -0.10 -14.54
N GLU A 263 -4.54 0.02 -15.69
CA GLU A 263 -4.97 1.33 -16.22
C GLU A 263 -6.37 1.73 -15.74
N GLN A 264 -7.30 0.76 -15.60
CA GLN A 264 -8.73 0.99 -15.37
C GLN A 264 -9.05 2.05 -14.29
N ASP A 265 -8.35 2.01 -13.17
CA ASP A 265 -8.53 2.93 -12.04
C ASP A 265 -7.25 3.68 -11.65
N ALA A 266 -6.24 3.74 -12.53
CA ALA A 266 -4.96 4.41 -12.28
C ALA A 266 -5.16 5.89 -11.90
N VAL A 267 -6.04 6.60 -12.60
CA VAL A 267 -6.37 8.00 -12.33
C VAL A 267 -6.99 8.16 -10.93
N HIS A 268 -7.84 7.21 -10.52
CA HIS A 268 -8.47 7.23 -9.21
C HIS A 268 -7.44 7.01 -8.10
N LEU A 269 -6.59 5.99 -8.25
CA LEU A 269 -5.54 5.65 -7.30
C LEU A 269 -4.50 6.77 -7.17
N CYS A 270 -3.85 7.15 -8.27
CA CYS A 270 -2.79 8.16 -8.26
C CYS A 270 -3.32 9.55 -7.87
N GLY A 271 -4.48 9.94 -8.40
CA GLY A 271 -5.13 11.19 -8.01
C GLY A 271 -5.57 11.18 -6.54
N GLY A 272 -6.03 10.03 -6.03
CA GLY A 272 -6.35 9.80 -4.62
C GLY A 272 -5.15 10.01 -3.73
N GLN A 273 -4.04 9.33 -4.01
CA GLN A 273 -2.79 9.45 -3.24
C GLN A 273 -2.29 10.89 -3.16
N ILE A 274 -2.31 11.63 -4.27
CA ILE A 274 -1.94 13.05 -4.29
C ILE A 274 -2.86 13.88 -3.39
N ARG A 275 -4.19 13.66 -3.45
CA ARG A 275 -5.16 14.39 -2.62
C ARG A 275 -4.95 14.07 -1.14
N THR A 276 -4.77 12.80 -0.79
CA THR A 276 -4.57 12.36 0.59
C THR A 276 -3.32 12.95 1.24
N LYS A 277 -2.20 13.00 0.50
CA LYS A 277 -0.95 13.59 1.03
C LYS A 277 -1.01 15.13 1.10
N ARG A 278 -1.87 15.79 0.31
CA ARG A 278 -2.03 17.27 0.29
C ARG A 278 -3.09 17.79 1.26
N SER A 279 -4.19 17.06 1.41
CA SER A 279 -5.34 17.43 2.21
C SER A 279 -5.53 16.37 3.27
N ARG A 280 -5.13 16.69 4.51
CA ARG A 280 -5.23 15.75 5.64
C ARG A 280 -6.69 15.59 6.04
N ALA A 281 -7.09 14.35 6.36
CA ALA A 281 -8.45 14.07 6.83
C ALA A 281 -8.67 14.72 8.20
N THR A 282 -9.89 15.20 8.44
CA THR A 282 -10.27 15.84 9.72
C THR A 282 -11.36 15.10 10.47
N ASN A 283 -11.89 14.01 9.89
CA ASN A 283 -12.95 13.19 10.45
C ASN A 283 -12.92 11.80 9.79
N LEU A 284 -13.69 10.84 10.34
CA LEU A 284 -13.67 9.45 9.88
C LEU A 284 -14.14 9.30 8.43
N ARG A 285 -15.12 10.11 8.01
CA ARG A 285 -15.65 10.07 6.64
C ARG A 285 -14.57 10.44 5.62
N GLU A 286 -13.83 11.52 5.87
CA GLU A 286 -12.72 11.94 5.02
C GLU A 286 -11.57 10.93 5.07
N TRP A 287 -11.24 10.43 6.26
CA TRP A 287 -10.20 9.41 6.43
C TRP A 287 -10.52 8.16 5.62
N ARG A 288 -11.75 7.65 5.75
CA ARG A 288 -12.24 6.48 5.00
C ARG A 288 -12.22 6.71 3.50
N ALA A 289 -12.59 7.91 3.03
CA ALA A 289 -12.55 8.27 1.61
C ALA A 289 -11.11 8.39 1.06
N HIS A 290 -10.14 8.75 1.90
CA HIS A 290 -8.73 8.70 1.54
C HIS A 290 -8.25 7.25 1.51
N ALA A 291 -8.47 6.48 2.58
CA ALA A 291 -8.07 5.07 2.71
C ALA A 291 -8.68 4.17 1.62
N SER A 292 -9.89 4.49 1.13
CA SER A 292 -10.49 3.74 0.01
C SER A 292 -9.70 3.86 -1.30
N THR A 293 -8.83 4.87 -1.43
CA THR A 293 -7.93 5.00 -2.58
C THR A 293 -6.61 4.29 -2.33
N TYR A 294 -5.76 4.82 -1.45
CA TYR A 294 -4.39 4.34 -1.24
C TYR A 294 -4.31 2.96 -0.55
N GLY A 295 -5.35 2.55 0.16
CA GLY A 295 -5.49 1.21 0.73
C GLY A 295 -6.35 0.31 -0.16
N SER A 296 -7.66 0.57 -0.22
CA SER A 296 -8.61 -0.34 -0.88
C SER A 296 -8.37 -0.44 -2.39
N THR A 297 -8.41 0.66 -3.15
CA THR A 297 -8.20 0.60 -4.61
C THR A 297 -6.83 0.01 -4.96
N PHE A 298 -5.80 0.37 -4.19
CA PHE A 298 -4.46 -0.19 -4.33
C PHE A 298 -4.47 -1.73 -4.28
N LEU A 299 -4.99 -2.31 -3.19
CA LEU A 299 -4.99 -3.76 -3.05
C LEU A 299 -6.05 -4.45 -3.93
N GLY A 300 -7.17 -3.77 -4.21
CA GLY A 300 -8.21 -4.24 -5.12
C GLY A 300 -7.67 -4.57 -6.51
N ARG A 301 -6.77 -3.74 -7.05
CA ARG A 301 -6.05 -4.02 -8.31
C ARG A 301 -5.21 -5.31 -8.21
N TYR A 302 -4.52 -5.54 -7.10
CA TYR A 302 -3.77 -6.78 -6.91
C TYR A 302 -4.66 -8.00 -6.73
N GLY A 303 -5.84 -7.86 -6.11
CA GLY A 303 -6.86 -8.90 -6.09
C GLY A 303 -7.37 -9.24 -7.50
N ALA A 304 -7.64 -8.23 -8.32
CA ALA A 304 -8.03 -8.43 -9.72
C ALA A 304 -6.90 -9.08 -10.55
N LEU A 305 -5.64 -8.68 -10.36
CA LEU A 305 -4.49 -9.33 -11.00
C LEU A 305 -4.32 -10.78 -10.54
N ALA A 306 -4.51 -11.07 -9.26
CA ALA A 306 -4.47 -12.44 -8.73
C ALA A 306 -5.52 -13.32 -9.41
N ALA A 307 -6.76 -12.82 -9.57
CA ALA A 307 -7.81 -13.53 -10.29
C ALA A 307 -7.51 -13.71 -11.79
N ALA A 308 -6.94 -12.70 -12.45
CA ALA A 308 -6.59 -12.77 -13.87
C ALA A 308 -5.44 -13.76 -14.17
N CYS A 309 -4.48 -13.88 -13.24
CA CYS A 309 -3.29 -14.74 -13.38
C CYS A 309 -3.44 -16.12 -12.72
N GLY A 310 -4.42 -16.28 -11.82
CA GLY A 310 -4.65 -17.47 -10.98
C GLY A 310 -5.23 -18.70 -11.70
N GLY A 311 -5.37 -18.66 -13.02
CA GLY A 311 -5.94 -19.77 -13.79
C GLY A 311 -7.47 -19.74 -13.83
N GLU A 312 -8.10 -20.84 -14.25
CA GLU A 312 -9.55 -20.95 -14.45
C GLU A 312 -10.36 -20.92 -13.14
N GLY A 313 -11.64 -20.54 -13.24
CA GLY A 313 -12.59 -20.63 -12.11
C GLY A 313 -12.44 -19.59 -10.99
N GLN A 314 -11.65 -18.53 -11.20
CA GLN A 314 -11.46 -17.46 -10.20
C GLN A 314 -12.71 -16.55 -10.10
N PRO A 315 -13.23 -16.28 -8.88
CA PRO A 315 -14.33 -15.33 -8.68
C PRO A 315 -13.79 -13.88 -8.63
N ALA A 316 -13.46 -13.31 -9.78
CA ALA A 316 -12.70 -12.04 -9.88
C ALA A 316 -13.24 -10.90 -9.00
N ASP A 317 -14.55 -10.65 -9.02
CA ASP A 317 -15.19 -9.61 -8.21
C ASP A 317 -15.05 -9.88 -6.70
N SER A 318 -15.18 -11.14 -6.28
CA SER A 318 -15.04 -11.53 -4.87
C SER A 318 -13.60 -11.43 -4.39
N VAL A 319 -12.62 -11.79 -5.22
CA VAL A 319 -11.20 -11.62 -4.87
C VAL A 319 -10.86 -10.14 -4.70
N ARG A 320 -11.38 -9.28 -5.59
CA ARG A 320 -11.23 -7.82 -5.48
C ARG A 320 -11.91 -7.26 -4.23
N GLU A 321 -13.16 -7.65 -3.97
CA GLU A 321 -13.91 -7.20 -2.78
C GLU A 321 -13.20 -7.59 -1.47
N PHE A 322 -12.69 -8.83 -1.38
CA PHE A 322 -11.86 -9.26 -0.27
C PHE A 322 -10.64 -8.36 -0.11
N ALA A 323 -9.89 -8.13 -1.19
CA ALA A 323 -8.71 -7.26 -1.19
C ALA A 323 -9.04 -5.86 -0.68
N GLU A 324 -10.10 -5.24 -1.19
CA GLU A 324 -10.49 -3.87 -0.85
C GLU A 324 -10.88 -3.74 0.64
N ALA A 325 -11.65 -4.69 1.16
CA ALA A 325 -12.07 -4.71 2.57
C ALA A 325 -10.90 -5.02 3.52
N PHE A 326 -10.08 -6.02 3.18
CA PHE A 326 -8.92 -6.42 3.97
C PHE A 326 -7.85 -5.33 4.01
N ALA A 327 -7.63 -4.62 2.89
CA ALA A 327 -6.71 -3.50 2.83
C ALA A 327 -7.09 -2.37 3.78
N MET A 328 -8.37 -2.00 3.86
CA MET A 328 -8.79 -0.94 4.78
C MET A 328 -8.59 -1.35 6.25
N THR A 329 -8.78 -2.63 6.58
CA THR A 329 -8.47 -3.17 7.92
C THR A 329 -6.97 -3.01 8.24
N ILE A 330 -6.10 -3.34 7.28
CA ILE A 330 -4.65 -3.15 7.40
C ILE A 330 -4.30 -1.66 7.56
N THR A 331 -4.90 -0.78 6.76
CA THR A 331 -4.68 0.66 6.83
C THR A 331 -5.08 1.24 8.19
N MET A 332 -6.17 0.76 8.79
CA MET A 332 -6.51 1.12 10.17
C MET A 332 -5.44 0.65 11.15
N ALA A 333 -4.95 -0.59 11.00
CA ALA A 333 -3.90 -1.14 11.87
C ALA A 333 -2.59 -0.34 11.77
N ASP A 334 -2.24 0.11 10.56
CA ASP A 334 -1.05 0.91 10.26
C ASP A 334 -1.12 2.27 10.95
N ASP A 335 -2.20 3.03 10.74
CA ASP A 335 -2.39 4.35 11.36
C ASP A 335 -2.32 4.29 12.90
N LEU A 336 -2.97 3.30 13.52
CA LEU A 336 -2.93 3.14 14.97
C LEU A 336 -1.51 2.79 15.47
N THR A 337 -0.74 2.04 14.68
CA THR A 337 0.64 1.66 15.03
C THR A 337 1.61 2.82 14.83
N ASP A 338 1.50 3.55 13.72
CA ASP A 338 2.43 4.60 13.34
C ASP A 338 2.25 5.88 14.16
N TYR A 339 1.06 6.09 14.73
CA TYR A 339 0.87 7.11 15.75
C TYR A 339 1.82 6.92 16.94
N ASP A 340 1.94 5.69 17.45
CA ASP A 340 2.79 5.36 18.59
C ASP A 340 4.27 5.28 18.17
N ARG A 341 4.54 4.64 17.02
CA ARG A 341 5.90 4.25 16.62
C ARG A 341 6.67 5.38 15.93
N ASN A 342 6.02 6.09 15.02
CA ASN A 342 6.66 7.10 14.15
C ASN A 342 6.28 8.53 14.55
N GLY A 343 5.29 8.68 15.44
CA GLY A 343 4.83 9.99 15.89
C GLY A 343 3.92 10.69 14.88
N GLU A 344 3.28 9.95 13.97
CA GLU A 344 2.37 10.51 12.97
C GLU A 344 1.12 11.13 13.62
N ARG A 345 0.68 12.30 13.11
CA ARG A 345 -0.45 13.05 13.69
C ARG A 345 -1.43 13.51 12.63
N ASP A 346 -1.00 14.40 11.74
CA ASP A 346 -1.91 15.10 10.83
C ASP A 346 -2.61 14.13 9.86
N GLY A 347 -3.92 13.98 10.02
CA GLY A 347 -4.75 13.07 9.21
C GLY A 347 -4.65 11.59 9.58
N ASN A 348 -3.88 11.24 10.60
CA ASN A 348 -3.77 9.88 11.13
C ASN A 348 -5.00 9.52 12.00
N LEU A 349 -5.53 8.31 11.84
CA LEU A 349 -6.76 7.86 12.51
C LEU A 349 -6.66 7.90 14.04
N ALA A 350 -5.55 7.41 14.61
CA ALA A 350 -5.35 7.42 16.06
C ALA A 350 -5.31 8.86 16.62
N HIS A 351 -4.73 9.80 15.87
CA HIS A 351 -4.75 11.21 16.27
C HIS A 351 -6.16 11.80 16.22
N LEU A 352 -6.93 11.49 15.17
CA LEU A 352 -8.31 11.94 15.04
C LEU A 352 -9.21 11.38 16.16
N MET A 353 -8.96 10.14 16.61
CA MET A 353 -9.64 9.58 17.77
C MET A 353 -9.30 10.32 19.06
N ARG A 354 -8.00 10.50 19.34
CA ARG A 354 -7.51 11.17 20.56
C ARG A 354 -7.90 12.65 20.66
N THR A 355 -8.20 13.29 19.54
CA THR A 355 -8.70 14.68 19.51
C THR A 355 -10.23 14.78 19.58
N GLY A 356 -10.93 13.64 19.66
CA GLY A 356 -12.39 13.57 19.66
C GLY A 356 -13.04 13.88 18.30
N ALA A 357 -12.24 14.02 17.23
CA ALA A 357 -12.74 14.23 15.87
C ALA A 357 -13.34 12.96 15.25
N VAL A 358 -12.99 11.80 15.81
CA VAL A 358 -13.54 10.49 15.45
C VAL A 358 -13.96 9.77 16.73
N ALA A 359 -15.21 9.33 16.78
CA ALA A 359 -15.69 8.52 17.91
C ALA A 359 -15.12 7.11 17.83
N GLY A 360 -14.64 6.59 18.96
CA GLY A 360 -14.09 5.24 19.03
C GLY A 360 -15.06 4.15 18.58
N GLN A 361 -16.35 4.30 18.88
CA GLN A 361 -17.38 3.36 18.44
C GLN A 361 -17.54 3.33 16.91
N ASP A 362 -17.42 4.48 16.22
CA ASP A 362 -17.51 4.52 14.76
C ASP A 362 -16.36 3.73 14.10
N VAL A 363 -15.20 3.68 14.77
CA VAL A 363 -14.04 2.88 14.34
C VAL A 363 -14.30 1.39 14.53
N VAL A 364 -14.90 0.99 15.65
CA VAL A 364 -15.35 -0.40 15.89
C VAL A 364 -16.37 -0.82 14.84
N ASP A 365 -17.39 0.00 14.60
CA ASP A 365 -18.45 -0.28 13.64
C ASP A 365 -17.89 -0.41 12.20
N LEU A 366 -16.91 0.43 11.83
CA LEU A 366 -16.21 0.30 10.56
C LEU A 366 -15.42 -1.00 10.45
N LEU A 367 -14.69 -1.41 11.50
CA LEU A 367 -13.95 -2.68 11.51
C LEU A 367 -14.88 -3.88 11.34
N GLU A 368 -16.03 -3.87 12.01
CA GLU A 368 -17.04 -4.93 11.87
C GLU A 368 -17.71 -4.93 10.48
N GLU A 369 -17.95 -3.76 9.89
CA GLU A 369 -18.41 -3.64 8.50
C GLU A 369 -17.40 -4.27 7.54
N LEU A 370 -16.11 -3.96 7.69
CA LEU A 370 -15.02 -4.48 6.86
C LEU A 370 -14.85 -5.99 7.04
N ARG A 371 -14.95 -6.49 8.29
CA ARG A 371 -14.99 -7.93 8.59
C ARG A 371 -16.13 -8.60 7.84
N GLY A 372 -17.34 -8.05 7.92
CA GLY A 372 -18.52 -8.57 7.24
C GLY A 372 -18.35 -8.63 5.72
N ARG A 373 -17.84 -7.56 5.11
CA ARG A 373 -17.55 -7.51 3.66
C ARG A 373 -16.51 -8.56 3.24
N ALA A 374 -15.40 -8.64 3.96
CA ALA A 374 -14.34 -9.63 3.68
C ALA A 374 -14.86 -11.07 3.84
N LEU A 375 -15.61 -11.35 4.90
CA LEU A 375 -16.21 -12.68 5.14
C LEU A 375 -17.22 -13.07 4.05
N ALA A 376 -18.06 -12.12 3.61
CA ALA A 376 -18.99 -12.35 2.51
C ALA A 376 -18.25 -12.68 1.19
N ALA A 377 -17.16 -11.96 0.90
CA ALA A 377 -16.35 -12.17 -0.28
C ALA A 377 -15.66 -13.56 -0.28
N VAL A 378 -15.11 -14.00 0.86
CA VAL A 378 -14.47 -15.32 0.96
C VAL A 378 -15.47 -16.48 0.98
N ALA A 379 -16.74 -16.22 1.30
CA ALA A 379 -17.80 -17.21 1.25
C ALA A 379 -18.42 -17.37 -0.15
N ALA A 380 -18.24 -16.39 -1.05
CA ALA A 380 -18.77 -16.44 -2.40
C ALA A 380 -18.17 -17.63 -3.19
N PRO A 381 -18.99 -18.45 -3.88
CA PRO A 381 -18.50 -19.64 -4.60
C PRO A 381 -17.37 -19.32 -5.60
N PRO A 382 -16.32 -20.16 -5.69
CA PRO A 382 -16.14 -21.46 -5.03
C PRO A 382 -15.73 -21.41 -3.54
N GLY A 383 -15.50 -20.22 -2.99
CA GLY A 383 -15.10 -20.00 -1.60
C GLY A 383 -13.59 -20.11 -1.35
N ALA A 384 -13.13 -19.42 -0.31
CA ALA A 384 -11.76 -19.47 0.20
C ALA A 384 -11.77 -19.65 1.73
N PRO A 385 -12.15 -20.85 2.23
CA PRO A 385 -12.37 -21.08 3.67
C PRO A 385 -11.12 -20.83 4.53
N GLY A 386 -9.91 -20.98 3.95
CA GLY A 386 -8.65 -20.68 4.63
C GLY A 386 -8.51 -19.21 5.06
N LEU A 387 -9.21 -18.27 4.39
CA LEU A 387 -9.15 -16.84 4.72
C LEU A 387 -10.10 -16.43 5.85
N VAL A 388 -11.12 -17.22 6.18
CA VAL A 388 -12.04 -16.92 7.29
C VAL A 388 -11.27 -16.67 8.60
N PRO A 389 -10.38 -17.57 9.07
CA PRO A 389 -9.62 -17.31 10.28
C PRO A 389 -8.60 -16.16 10.12
N VAL A 390 -8.12 -15.86 8.91
CA VAL A 390 -7.24 -14.71 8.64
C VAL A 390 -7.98 -13.38 8.81
N VAL A 391 -9.20 -13.27 8.28
CA VAL A 391 -10.04 -12.09 8.45
C VAL A 391 -10.28 -11.83 9.94
N HIS A 392 -10.67 -12.86 10.69
CA HIS A 392 -10.84 -12.73 12.14
C HIS A 392 -9.54 -12.32 12.85
N LEU A 393 -8.42 -12.98 12.57
CA LEU A 393 -7.15 -12.68 13.22
C LEU A 393 -6.77 -11.19 13.08
N TYR A 394 -6.84 -10.64 11.88
CA TYR A 394 -6.41 -9.26 11.63
C TYR A 394 -7.40 -8.24 12.17
N THR A 395 -8.71 -8.45 12.02
CA THR A 395 -9.70 -7.53 12.60
C THR A 395 -9.68 -7.56 14.13
N ASP A 396 -9.60 -8.75 14.73
CA ASP A 396 -9.55 -8.90 16.19
C ASP A 396 -8.25 -8.34 16.78
N ASP A 397 -7.11 -8.45 16.08
CA ASP A 397 -5.86 -7.80 16.52
C ASP A 397 -6.01 -6.28 16.61
N VAL A 398 -6.70 -5.64 15.65
CA VAL A 398 -7.01 -4.21 15.72
C VAL A 398 -7.88 -3.92 16.94
N LEU A 399 -8.98 -4.64 17.12
CA LEU A 399 -9.95 -4.40 18.19
C LEU A 399 -9.37 -4.65 19.60
N VAL A 400 -8.55 -5.69 19.75
CA VAL A 400 -8.08 -6.18 21.07
C VAL A 400 -6.76 -5.55 21.47
N ARG A 401 -5.84 -5.31 20.53
CA ARG A 401 -4.47 -4.89 20.86
C ARG A 401 -4.18 -3.44 20.50
N LEU A 402 -4.65 -2.97 19.34
CA LEU A 402 -4.31 -1.64 18.81
C LEU A 402 -5.30 -0.57 19.32
N LEU A 403 -6.58 -0.76 19.04
CA LEU A 403 -7.63 0.21 19.31
C LEU A 403 -7.72 0.64 20.79
N PRO A 404 -7.58 -0.25 21.80
CA PRO A 404 -7.69 0.15 23.21
C PRO A 404 -6.69 1.21 23.65
N ARG A 405 -5.56 1.38 22.95
CA ARG A 405 -4.56 2.42 23.23
C ARG A 405 -5.02 3.84 22.90
N HIS A 406 -6.16 3.98 22.22
CA HIS A 406 -6.68 5.26 21.72
C HIS A 406 -8.15 5.49 22.09
N LEU A 407 -8.80 4.58 22.84
CA LEU A 407 -10.21 4.69 23.26
C LEU A 407 -10.42 5.33 24.64
N GLY A 408 -9.36 5.53 25.44
CA GLY A 408 -9.45 5.92 26.86
C GLY A 408 -8.60 7.12 27.27
N GLU A 409 -8.14 7.92 26.31
CA GLU A 409 -7.48 9.23 26.52
C GLU A 409 -8.39 10.34 26.03
#